data_AF-A0A853D6L9-F1
#
_entry.id   AF-A0A853D6L9-F1
#
_cell.length_a   1.000
_cell.length_b   1.000
_cell.length_c   1.000
_cell.angle_alpha   90.00
_cell.angle_beta   90.00
_cell.angle_gamma   90.00
#
_symmetry.space_group_name_H-M   'P 1'
#
loop_
_entity.id
_entity.type
_entity.pdbx_description
1 polymer ?
#
loop_
_entity_poly.entity_id
_entity_poly.type
_entity_poly.pdbx_seq_one_letter_code
_entity_poly.pdbx_strand_id
1 'polypeptide(L)'
;MKKHIDPSETILDLGVENPFSEIMKSNGYQVTNTKGEDLDIDFKKAANSDADVVTGFEIFEHLVAPFNILKEIKANKLVASIPMRLWFSPAYRSKTDPWDRHYHEFEDWQFDWLLEKAGWTIKDSAKWTNPTKKLGFRPLLRYFTNRYYIVYAERSTT
;
A
#
# COMPACT_ATOMS: atom_id res chain seq x y z
N MET A 1 -4.37 -6.61 8.92
CA MET A 1 -4.04 -6.36 10.34
C MET A 1 -4.48 -7.53 11.24
N LYS A 2 -5.69 -7.56 11.81
CA LYS A 2 -6.11 -8.55 12.84
C LYS A 2 -5.89 -10.04 12.52
N LYS A 3 -5.90 -10.42 11.24
CA LYS A 3 -5.70 -11.81 10.81
C LYS A 3 -4.25 -12.29 10.95
N HIS A 4 -3.28 -11.40 10.77
CA HIS A 4 -1.86 -11.76 10.57
C HIS A 4 -0.86 -11.01 11.46
N ILE A 5 -1.28 -9.89 12.05
CA ILE A 5 -0.42 -9.01 12.83
C ILE A 5 -0.85 -9.04 14.29
N ASP A 6 0.06 -9.46 15.16
CA ASP A 6 -0.11 -9.45 16.61
C ASP A 6 -0.01 -8.00 17.13
N PRO A 7 -0.89 -7.56 18.04
CA PRO A 7 -0.84 -6.21 18.62
C PRO A 7 0.48 -5.83 19.31
N SER A 8 1.27 -6.81 19.75
CA SER A 8 2.59 -6.57 20.33
C SER A 8 3.66 -6.19 19.29
N GLU A 9 3.43 -6.51 18.01
CA GLU A 9 4.33 -6.14 16.92
C GLU A 9 4.30 -4.63 16.66
N THR A 10 5.48 -4.05 16.51
CA THR A 10 5.66 -2.63 16.18
C THR A 10 5.44 -2.39 14.69
N ILE A 11 4.72 -1.32 14.37
CA ILE A 11 4.35 -0.97 13.00
C ILE A 11 5.01 0.34 12.59
N LEU A 12 5.66 0.34 11.43
CA LEU A 12 5.93 1.53 10.65
C LEU A 12 4.92 1.64 9.50
N ASP A 13 4.05 2.63 9.56
CA ASP A 13 3.10 2.98 8.49
C ASP A 13 3.75 3.99 7.53
N LEU A 14 3.88 3.61 6.26
CA LEU A 14 4.45 4.45 5.23
C LEU A 14 3.42 5.51 4.82
N GLY A 15 3.83 6.77 4.95
CA GLY A 15 2.99 7.94 4.77
C GLY A 15 2.86 8.72 6.07
N VAL A 16 2.38 9.95 5.94
CA VAL A 16 2.02 10.76 7.11
C VAL A 16 0.87 10.11 7.89
N GLU A 17 0.79 10.46 9.17
CA GLU A 17 -0.30 10.02 10.04
C GLU A 17 -1.67 10.34 9.43
N ASN A 18 -2.54 9.34 9.41
CA ASN A 18 -3.83 9.39 8.74
C ASN A 18 -4.92 8.73 9.61
N PRO A 19 -6.22 8.84 9.24
CA PRO A 19 -7.29 8.25 10.03
C PRO A 19 -7.16 6.74 10.27
N PHE A 20 -6.50 6.01 9.36
CA PHE A 20 -6.27 4.59 9.53
C PHE A 20 -5.17 4.32 10.58
N SER A 21 -4.13 5.15 10.66
CA SER A 21 -3.15 5.10 11.75
C SER A 21 -3.82 5.23 13.12
N GLU A 22 -4.78 6.14 13.26
CA GLU A 22 -5.56 6.30 14.50
C GLU A 22 -6.44 5.10 14.81
N ILE A 23 -7.06 4.49 13.79
CA ILE A 23 -7.82 3.24 13.94
C ILE A 23 -6.92 2.11 14.41
N MET A 24 -5.71 1.97 13.84
CA MET A 24 -4.76 0.94 14.25
C MET A 24 -4.35 1.12 15.72
N LYS A 25 -3.96 2.33 16.13
CA LYS A 25 -3.64 2.63 17.53
C LYS A 25 -4.81 2.34 18.48
N SER A 26 -6.03 2.73 18.09
CA SER A 26 -7.26 2.47 18.86
C SER A 26 -7.57 0.97 18.99
N ASN A 27 -7.05 0.13 18.10
CA ASN A 27 -7.14 -1.33 18.17
C ASN A 27 -5.95 -1.98 18.92
N GLY A 28 -5.10 -1.18 19.58
CA GLY A 28 -4.03 -1.67 20.46
C GLY A 28 -2.68 -1.86 19.78
N TYR A 29 -2.50 -1.43 18.53
CA TYR A 29 -1.23 -1.53 17.82
C TYR A 29 -0.29 -0.37 18.15
N GLN A 30 1.02 -0.65 18.19
CA GLN A 30 2.07 0.36 18.33
C GLN A 30 2.48 0.87 16.95
N VAL A 31 1.98 2.05 16.55
CA VAL A 31 2.17 2.60 15.20
C VAL A 31 3.02 3.86 15.22
N THR A 32 4.02 3.89 14.33
CA THR A 32 4.75 5.10 13.95
C THR A 32 4.60 5.34 12.45
N ASN A 33 4.77 6.58 12.00
CA ASN A 33 4.60 6.98 10.61
C ASN A 33 5.88 7.60 10.04
N THR A 34 6.08 7.54 8.72
CA THR A 34 7.00 8.47 8.03
C THR A 34 6.46 9.90 8.08
N LYS A 35 7.27 10.92 7.76
CA LYS A 35 6.89 12.33 7.98
C LYS A 35 6.57 13.10 6.69
N GLY A 36 6.33 12.40 5.58
CA GLY A 36 6.07 13.01 4.27
C GLY A 36 7.33 13.26 3.44
N GLU A 37 8.44 12.61 3.79
CA GLU A 37 9.60 12.49 2.91
C GLU A 37 9.25 11.89 1.54
N ASP A 38 9.98 12.31 0.50
CA ASP A 38 9.91 11.70 -0.83
C ASP A 38 10.51 10.30 -0.78
N LEU A 39 9.66 9.27 -0.72
CA LEU A 39 10.11 7.89 -0.55
C LEU A 39 10.81 7.30 -1.79
N ASP A 40 10.84 8.00 -2.94
CA ASP A 40 11.71 7.63 -4.05
C ASP A 40 13.17 8.05 -3.82
N ILE A 41 13.40 9.09 -3.01
CA ILE A 41 14.70 9.73 -2.83
C ILE A 41 15.24 9.55 -1.41
N ASP A 42 14.42 9.79 -0.39
CA ASP A 42 14.75 9.71 1.02
C ASP A 42 13.86 8.70 1.76
N PHE A 43 14.22 7.43 1.63
CA PHE A 43 13.59 6.31 2.35
C PHE A 43 14.44 5.81 3.52
N LYS A 44 15.44 6.58 3.98
CA LYS A 44 16.38 6.14 5.02
C LYS A 44 15.68 5.81 6.33
N LYS A 45 14.62 6.55 6.68
CA LYS A 45 13.84 6.27 7.88
C LYS A 45 13.15 4.90 7.81
N ALA A 46 12.60 4.54 6.64
CA ALA A 46 12.01 3.23 6.43
C ALA A 46 13.08 2.12 6.41
N ALA A 47 14.21 2.35 5.72
CA ALA A 47 15.30 1.37 5.62
C ALA A 47 16.05 1.14 6.95
N ASN A 48 16.04 2.11 7.86
CA ASN A 48 16.67 1.99 9.19
C ASN A 48 15.68 1.73 10.32
N SER A 49 14.42 1.45 10.00
CA SER A 49 13.43 1.10 11.01
C SER A 49 13.65 -0.32 11.51
N ASP A 50 13.56 -0.49 12.83
CA ASP A 50 13.55 -1.80 13.50
C ASP A 50 12.11 -2.29 13.75
N ALA A 51 11.11 -1.74 13.03
CA ALA A 51 9.73 -2.19 13.16
C ALA A 51 9.56 -3.63 12.69
N ASP A 52 8.72 -4.39 13.38
CA ASP A 52 8.40 -5.78 13.03
C ASP A 52 7.61 -5.87 11.72
N VAL A 53 6.75 -4.88 11.50
CA VAL A 53 5.80 -4.80 10.38
C VAL A 53 5.89 -3.44 9.70
N VAL A 54 5.89 -3.44 8.38
CA VAL A 54 5.62 -2.24 7.59
C VAL A 54 4.22 -2.29 7.02
N THR A 55 3.49 -1.18 7.11
CA THR A 55 2.22 -0.99 6.39
C THR A 55 2.34 0.08 5.32
N GLY A 56 1.65 -0.09 4.20
CA GLY A 56 1.63 0.88 3.11
C GLY A 56 0.31 0.82 2.36
N PHE A 57 -0.61 1.72 2.71
CA PHE A 57 -1.96 1.73 2.14
C PHE A 57 -2.08 2.82 1.10
N GLU A 58 -2.31 2.43 -0.17
CA GLU A 58 -2.53 3.38 -1.27
C GLU A 58 -1.40 4.42 -1.34
N ILE A 59 -0.15 3.95 -1.25
CA ILE A 59 1.05 4.78 -1.32
C ILE A 59 1.95 4.43 -2.51
N PHE A 60 2.09 3.15 -2.85
CA PHE A 60 3.08 2.69 -3.84
C PHE A 60 2.73 3.09 -5.29
N GLU A 61 1.46 3.38 -5.58
CA GLU A 61 1.01 3.92 -6.86
C GLU A 61 1.49 5.34 -7.12
N HIS A 62 1.84 6.07 -6.06
CA HIS A 62 2.30 7.44 -6.12
C HIS A 62 3.81 7.55 -6.33
N LEU A 63 4.56 6.51 -5.98
CA LEU A 63 6.02 6.45 -6.17
C LEU A 63 6.36 6.15 -7.63
N VAL A 64 7.43 6.75 -8.14
CA VAL A 64 8.00 6.42 -9.45
C VAL A 64 8.73 5.08 -9.40
N ALA A 65 9.49 4.83 -8.33
CA ALA A 65 10.34 3.66 -8.14
C ALA A 65 10.06 2.94 -6.78
N PRO A 66 8.83 2.44 -6.56
CA PRO A 66 8.44 1.79 -5.29
C PRO A 66 9.31 0.58 -4.94
N PHE A 67 9.96 -0.04 -5.94
CA PHE A 67 10.92 -1.12 -5.75
C PHE A 67 12.03 -0.78 -4.75
N ASN A 68 12.56 0.44 -4.78
CA ASN A 68 13.72 0.82 -3.97
C ASN A 68 13.40 0.73 -2.48
N ILE A 69 12.33 1.40 -2.04
CA ILE A 69 11.91 1.33 -0.63
C ILE A 69 11.46 -0.08 -0.24
N LEU A 70 10.69 -0.77 -1.09
CA LEU A 70 10.22 -2.13 -0.82
C LEU A 70 11.36 -3.10 -0.60
N LYS A 71 12.46 -2.96 -1.36
CA LYS A 71 13.64 -3.81 -1.23
C LYS A 71 14.39 -3.55 0.07
N GLU A 72 14.52 -2.28 0.47
CA GLU A 72 15.36 -1.81 1.57
C GLU A 72 14.71 -1.90 2.96
N ILE A 73 13.39 -2.12 3.03
CA ILE A 73 12.71 -2.42 4.29
C ILE A 73 13.29 -3.69 4.93
N LYS A 74 13.62 -3.60 6.23
CA LYS A 74 14.16 -4.69 7.05
C LYS A 74 13.11 -5.50 7.80
N ALA A 75 11.89 -4.97 7.92
CA ALA A 75 10.78 -5.64 8.59
C ALA A 75 10.51 -7.01 7.96
N ASN A 76 10.05 -7.97 8.77
CA ASN A 76 9.77 -9.32 8.31
C ASN A 76 8.38 -9.46 7.69
N LYS A 77 7.48 -8.49 7.96
CA LYS A 77 6.10 -8.50 7.51
C LYS A 77 5.75 -7.19 6.79
N LEU A 78 4.95 -7.33 5.73
CA LEU A 78 4.39 -6.23 4.96
C LEU A 78 2.88 -6.41 4.84
N VAL A 79 2.12 -5.35 5.12
CA VAL A 79 0.71 -5.25 4.73
C VAL A 79 0.56 -4.05 3.82
N ALA A 80 0.23 -4.28 2.55
CA ALA A 80 0.18 -3.22 1.57
C ALA A 80 -1.07 -3.29 0.71
N SER A 81 -1.62 -2.14 0.35
CA SER A 81 -2.72 -2.05 -0.61
C SER A 81 -2.42 -1.05 -1.71
N ILE A 82 -3.03 -1.31 -2.87
CA ILE A 82 -3.01 -0.43 -4.03
C ILE A 82 -4.41 -0.30 -4.65
N PRO A 83 -4.70 0.83 -5.30
CA PRO A 83 -5.78 0.93 -6.25
C PRO A 83 -5.43 0.13 -7.51
N MET A 84 -6.35 -0.72 -7.94
CA MET A 84 -6.25 -1.47 -9.19
C MET A 84 -6.69 -0.64 -10.38
N ARG A 85 -6.00 -0.83 -11.51
CA ARG A 85 -6.31 -0.23 -12.81
C ARG A 85 -7.76 -0.44 -13.18
N LEU A 86 -8.46 0.66 -13.43
CA LEU A 86 -9.78 0.62 -14.08
C LEU A 86 -9.58 0.79 -15.58
N TRP A 87 -9.69 -0.30 -16.35
CA TRP A 87 -9.46 -0.29 -17.81
C TRP A 87 -10.35 0.70 -18.59
N PHE A 88 -11.46 1.16 -17.99
CA PHE A 88 -12.40 2.14 -18.54
C PHE A 88 -12.18 3.58 -18.03
N SER A 89 -11.12 3.84 -17.26
CA SER A 89 -10.72 5.16 -16.78
C SER A 89 -9.29 5.50 -17.20
N PRO A 90 -8.98 6.78 -17.48
CA PRO A 90 -7.58 7.20 -17.59
C PRO A 90 -6.88 7.10 -16.24
N ALA A 91 -5.54 7.08 -16.26
CA ALA A 91 -4.73 7.13 -15.04
C ALA A 91 -5.11 8.36 -14.19
N TYR A 92 -5.18 8.16 -12.88
CA TYR A 92 -5.53 9.23 -11.96
C TYR A 92 -4.38 10.23 -11.82
N ARG A 93 -4.71 11.51 -12.00
CA ARG A 93 -3.74 12.61 -11.87
C ARG A 93 -4.42 13.80 -11.22
N SER A 94 -4.13 14.04 -9.94
CA SER A 94 -4.60 15.24 -9.27
C SER A 94 -4.12 16.51 -9.98
N LYS A 95 -5.02 17.49 -10.04
CA LYS A 95 -4.77 18.80 -10.66
C LYS A 95 -4.19 19.80 -9.67
N THR A 96 -4.32 19.54 -8.38
CA THR A 96 -3.98 20.48 -7.30
C THR A 96 -2.85 19.98 -6.41
N ASP A 97 -2.66 18.67 -6.34
CA ASP A 97 -1.61 18.06 -5.53
C ASP A 97 -0.70 17.20 -6.43
N PRO A 98 0.60 17.51 -6.56
CA PRO A 98 1.52 16.70 -7.32
C PRO A 98 1.81 15.32 -6.71
N TRP A 99 1.64 15.16 -5.39
CA TRP A 99 1.86 13.89 -4.67
C TRP A 99 0.68 12.94 -4.87
N ASP A 100 -0.54 13.47 -5.00
CA ASP A 100 -1.76 12.70 -5.27
C ASP A 100 -1.91 12.37 -6.77
N ARG A 101 -0.89 11.73 -7.35
CA ARG A 101 -0.91 11.27 -8.75
C ARG A 101 -0.56 9.80 -8.78
N HIS A 102 -1.32 9.01 -9.52
CA HIS A 102 -0.98 7.61 -9.72
C HIS A 102 0.01 7.53 -10.87
N TYR A 103 1.29 7.38 -10.54
CA TYR A 103 2.30 7.04 -11.53
C TYR A 103 2.05 5.63 -12.06
N HIS A 104 1.69 4.70 -11.17
CA HIS A 104 1.32 3.34 -11.52
C HIS A 104 -0.20 3.15 -11.45
N GLU A 105 -0.78 2.62 -12.51
CA GLU A 105 -2.13 2.03 -12.49
C GLU A 105 -1.96 0.51 -12.53
N PHE A 106 -1.78 -0.08 -11.36
CA PHE A 106 -1.41 -1.49 -11.21
C PHE A 106 -2.57 -2.43 -11.57
N GLU A 107 -2.26 -3.47 -12.34
CA GLU A 107 -2.93 -4.75 -12.23
C GLU A 107 -2.31 -5.55 -11.08
N ASP A 108 -3.04 -6.55 -10.58
CA ASP A 108 -2.60 -7.40 -9.46
C ASP A 108 -1.23 -8.03 -9.69
N TRP A 109 -1.02 -8.65 -10.85
CA TRP A 109 0.24 -9.30 -11.20
C TRP A 109 1.42 -8.33 -11.26
N GLN A 110 1.19 -7.04 -11.58
CA GLN A 110 2.25 -6.04 -11.61
C GLN A 110 2.74 -5.72 -10.19
N PHE A 111 1.80 -5.65 -9.24
CA PHE A 111 2.12 -5.43 -7.84
C PHE A 111 2.74 -6.69 -7.22
N ASP A 112 2.21 -7.87 -7.54
CA ASP A 112 2.78 -9.14 -7.09
C ASP A 112 4.24 -9.27 -7.55
N TRP A 113 4.51 -9.01 -8.84
CA TRP A 113 5.86 -9.09 -9.38
C TRP A 113 6.82 -8.06 -8.78
N LEU A 114 6.34 -6.85 -8.50
CA LEU A 114 7.10 -5.82 -7.79
C LEU A 114 7.54 -6.32 -6.41
N LEU A 115 6.60 -6.90 -5.64
CA LEU A 115 6.85 -7.43 -4.30
C LEU A 115 7.82 -8.61 -4.33
N GLU A 116 7.57 -9.58 -5.22
CA GLU A 116 8.45 -10.75 -5.40
C GLU A 116 9.88 -10.31 -5.71
N LYS A 117 10.05 -9.40 -6.67
CA LYS A 117 11.37 -8.89 -7.06
C LYS A 117 12.06 -8.12 -5.93
N ALA A 118 11.29 -7.47 -5.07
CA ALA A 118 11.79 -6.76 -3.89
C ALA A 118 12.11 -7.70 -2.71
N GLY A 119 11.91 -9.02 -2.84
CA GLY A 119 12.24 -10.01 -1.82
C GLY A 119 11.11 -10.31 -0.85
N TRP A 120 9.87 -10.15 -1.29
CA TRP A 120 8.67 -10.48 -0.51
C TRP A 120 7.97 -11.72 -1.07
N THR A 121 7.42 -12.55 -0.19
CA THR A 121 6.53 -13.66 -0.56
C THR A 121 5.12 -13.36 -0.06
N ILE A 122 4.16 -13.24 -0.98
CA ILE A 122 2.75 -13.02 -0.64
C ILE A 122 2.19 -14.28 0.04
N LYS A 123 1.59 -14.10 1.22
CA LYS A 123 1.00 -15.18 2.03
C LYS A 123 -0.51 -15.17 2.05
N ASP A 124 -1.12 -13.99 1.88
CA ASP A 124 -2.56 -13.82 1.80
C ASP A 124 -2.90 -12.56 1.02
N SER A 125 -4.05 -12.53 0.38
CA SER A 125 -4.49 -11.37 -0.37
C SER A 125 -6.01 -11.27 -0.49
N ALA A 126 -6.51 -10.06 -0.74
CA ALA A 126 -7.93 -9.82 -0.95
C ALA A 126 -8.15 -8.70 -1.98
N LYS A 127 -9.27 -8.78 -2.70
CA LYS A 127 -9.71 -7.77 -3.67
C LYS A 127 -11.14 -7.38 -3.40
N TRP A 128 -11.47 -6.11 -3.58
CA TRP A 128 -12.84 -5.63 -3.46
C TRP A 128 -13.14 -4.44 -4.37
N THR A 129 -14.42 -4.27 -4.66
CA THR A 129 -14.96 -3.16 -5.46
C THR A 129 -15.15 -1.90 -4.62
N ASN A 130 -15.19 -0.73 -5.25
CA ASN A 130 -15.56 0.53 -4.60
C ASN A 130 -16.67 1.26 -5.40
N PRO A 131 -17.92 0.77 -5.29
CA PRO A 131 -19.03 1.33 -6.06
C PRO A 131 -19.39 2.74 -5.59
N THR A 132 -19.93 3.54 -6.51
CA THR A 132 -20.45 4.88 -6.19
C THR A 132 -21.96 4.92 -6.39
N LYS A 133 -22.67 5.75 -5.63
CA LYS A 133 -24.13 5.99 -5.81
C LYS A 133 -24.46 6.86 -7.04
N LYS A 134 -23.48 7.20 -7.88
CA LYS A 134 -23.68 8.02 -9.08
C LYS A 134 -24.34 7.18 -10.17
N LEU A 135 -25.25 7.77 -10.93
CA LEU A 135 -25.83 7.15 -12.12
C LEU A 135 -24.90 7.30 -13.32
N GLY A 136 -24.75 6.26 -14.13
CA GLY A 136 -24.00 6.27 -15.38
C GLY A 136 -23.29 4.95 -15.70
N PHE A 137 -22.82 4.82 -16.93
CA PHE A 137 -22.16 3.59 -17.42
C PHE A 137 -20.88 3.26 -16.63
N ARG A 138 -19.95 4.21 -16.48
CA ARG A 138 -18.72 4.02 -15.69
C ARG A 138 -19.01 3.70 -14.21
N PRO A 139 -19.91 4.42 -13.51
CA PRO A 139 -20.35 4.03 -12.17
C PRO A 139 -20.90 2.59 -12.07
N LEU A 140 -21.67 2.11 -13.05
CA LEU A 140 -22.18 0.74 -13.07
C LEU A 140 -21.05 -0.30 -13.13
N LEU A 141 -20.04 -0.08 -13.98
CA LEU A 141 -18.89 -0.99 -14.09
C LEU A 141 -18.11 -1.13 -12.77
N ARG A 142 -18.11 -0.10 -11.90
CA ARG A 142 -17.44 -0.13 -10.60
C ARG A 142 -18.07 -1.10 -9.59
N TYR A 143 -19.28 -1.59 -9.82
CA TYR A 143 -19.89 -2.64 -9.00
C TYR A 143 -19.31 -4.03 -9.28
N PHE A 144 -18.67 -4.22 -10.44
CA PHE A 144 -18.19 -5.52 -10.89
C PHE A 144 -16.68 -5.53 -11.15
N THR A 145 -16.02 -4.38 -11.00
CA THR A 145 -14.58 -4.23 -11.21
C THR A 145 -13.92 -3.99 -9.87
N ASN A 146 -13.03 -4.90 -9.45
CA ASN A 146 -12.23 -4.72 -8.25
C ASN A 146 -11.44 -3.40 -8.36
N ARG A 147 -11.51 -2.60 -7.30
CA ARG A 147 -10.80 -1.32 -7.23
C ARG A 147 -9.61 -1.40 -6.30
N TYR A 148 -9.62 -2.29 -5.32
CA TYR A 148 -8.54 -2.39 -4.35
C TYR A 148 -8.00 -3.81 -4.30
N TYR A 149 -6.69 -3.88 -4.12
CA TYR A 149 -5.96 -5.09 -3.85
C TYR A 149 -5.10 -4.88 -2.61
N ILE A 150 -5.18 -5.79 -1.66
CA ILE A 150 -4.36 -5.80 -0.44
C ILE A 150 -3.64 -7.13 -0.34
N VAL A 151 -2.41 -7.09 0.15
CA VAL A 151 -1.60 -8.27 0.44
C VAL A 151 -1.10 -8.25 1.87
N TYR A 152 -0.95 -9.43 2.43
CA TYR A 152 -0.01 -9.72 3.50
C TYR A 152 1.14 -10.51 2.91
N ALA A 153 2.36 -10.03 3.11
CA ALA A 153 3.58 -10.65 2.63
C ALA A 153 4.62 -10.75 3.74
N GLU A 154 5.46 -11.76 3.63
CA GLU A 154 6.59 -11.98 4.54
C GLU A 154 7.89 -11.88 3.76
N ARG A 155 8.98 -11.48 4.42
CA ARG A 155 10.29 -11.43 3.79
C ARG A 155 10.68 -12.83 3.31
N SER A 156 11.12 -12.93 2.07
CA SER A 156 11.57 -14.20 1.50
C SER A 156 12.81 -14.68 2.26
N THR A 157 12.72 -15.89 2.82
CA THR A 157 13.90 -16.61 3.34
C THR A 157 14.75 -16.99 2.14
N THR A 158 15.90 -16.32 1.98
CA THR A 158 16.91 -16.74 0.98
C THR A 158 17.70 -17.91 1.54
#